data_AF-A0A076HWM8-F1
#
_entry.id   AF-A0A076HWM8-F1
#
_cell.length_a   1.000
_cell.length_b   1.000
_cell.length_c   1.000
_cell.angle_alpha   90.00
_cell.angle_beta   90.00
_cell.angle_gamma   90.00
#
_symmetry.space_group_name_H-M   'P 1'
#
loop_
_entity.id
_entity.type
_entity.pdbx_description
1 polymer ?
#
loop_
_entity_poly.entity_id
_entity_poly.type
_entity_poly.pdbx_seq_one_letter_code
_entity_poly.pdbx_strand_id
1 'polypeptide(L)'
;MEELKIGIITTVIVAFTILTLQHIKLPENWQDGGYRRHLTKQEKATLAKGDTVDKIHKAYCTVWRTNYDEGPLRVEPGPGKTHTYIPYGHWRRLTKAGELQSDAYYTKGRRFPYIIEYFPNGWLDCINYQVPTVLDGDSVMEGRTIEFTLSQPQDTACVYHYFIKNKVELQGKSFTSFDSKGSRRVPEGWVSPRYRKGN
;
A
#
# COMPACT_ATOMS: atom_id res chain seq x y z
N MET A 1 1.68 15.62 25.34
CA MET A 1 1.89 14.17 25.15
C MET A 1 1.55 13.69 23.73
N GLU A 2 0.68 14.35 22.97
CA GLU A 2 0.40 13.99 21.56
C GLU A 2 1.52 14.38 20.57
N GLU A 3 2.19 15.51 20.80
CA GLU A 3 3.27 15.97 19.90
C GLU A 3 4.49 15.03 19.89
N LEU A 4 4.76 14.37 21.02
CA LEU A 4 5.85 13.38 21.15
C LEU A 4 5.58 12.10 20.34
N LYS A 5 4.31 11.77 20.06
CA LYS A 5 3.94 10.57 19.29
C LYS A 5 4.03 10.79 17.78
N ILE A 6 3.84 12.02 17.32
CA ILE A 6 3.96 12.36 15.89
C ILE A 6 5.44 12.46 15.49
N GLY A 7 6.30 13.03 16.35
CA GLY A 7 7.74 13.09 16.12
C GLY A 7 8.38 11.71 15.90
N ILE A 8 7.95 10.69 16.64
CA ILE A 8 8.46 9.31 16.47
C ILE A 8 8.05 8.72 15.12
N ILE A 9 6.85 9.03 14.61
CA ILE A 9 6.41 8.56 13.29
C ILE A 9 7.24 9.23 12.19
N THR A 10 7.53 10.54 12.32
CA THR A 10 8.34 11.25 11.31
C THR A 10 9.81 10.83 11.32
N THR A 11 10.44 10.63 12.49
CA THR A 11 11.85 10.24 12.57
C THR A 11 12.09 8.77 12.20
N VAL A 12 11.15 7.86 12.51
CA VAL A 12 11.23 6.45 12.07
C VAL A 12 11.08 6.33 10.55
N ILE A 13 10.28 7.19 9.92
CA ILE A 13 10.16 7.25 8.45
C ILE A 13 11.45 7.75 7.81
N VAL A 14 12.12 8.77 8.37
CA VAL A 14 13.36 9.35 7.82
C VAL A 14 14.56 8.40 7.93
N ALA A 15 14.66 7.63 9.02
CA ALA A 15 15.72 6.62 9.14
C ALA A 15 15.52 5.43 8.18
N PHE A 16 14.27 5.13 7.80
CA PHE A 16 13.97 4.09 6.82
C PHE A 16 14.26 4.55 5.38
N THR A 17 14.18 5.85 5.09
CA THR A 17 14.42 6.41 3.74
C THR A 17 15.89 6.40 3.31
N ILE A 18 16.85 6.18 4.22
CA ILE A 18 18.27 6.01 3.86
C ILE A 18 18.58 4.56 3.45
N LEU A 19 17.70 3.60 3.80
CA LEU A 19 17.81 2.18 3.40
C LEU A 19 17.18 1.87 2.03
N THR A 20 16.42 2.80 1.43
CA THR A 20 15.63 2.58 0.20
C THR A 20 16.42 2.67 -1.11
N LEU A 21 17.73 2.92 -1.08
CA LEU A 21 18.60 2.95 -2.28
C LEU A 21 19.30 1.62 -2.57
N GLN A 22 19.03 0.55 -1.80
CA GLN A 22 19.64 -0.75 -2.06
C GLN A 22 18.86 -1.47 -3.17
N HIS A 23 19.54 -1.81 -4.27
CA HIS A 23 19.03 -2.80 -5.22
C HIS A 23 18.81 -4.11 -4.46
N ILE A 24 17.55 -4.44 -4.19
CA ILE A 24 17.20 -5.68 -3.51
C ILE A 24 17.35 -6.79 -4.54
N LYS A 25 18.41 -7.62 -4.41
CA LYS A 25 18.65 -8.75 -5.32
C LYS A 25 17.39 -9.61 -5.36
N LEU A 26 16.80 -9.74 -6.54
CA LEU A 26 15.69 -10.66 -6.77
C LEU A 26 16.19 -12.10 -6.52
N PRO A 27 15.37 -12.99 -5.94
CA PRO A 27 15.73 -14.40 -5.77
C PRO A 27 16.17 -15.02 -7.11
N GLU A 28 17.20 -15.86 -7.14
CA GLU A 28 17.81 -16.37 -8.39
C GLU A 28 16.82 -17.10 -9.30
N ASN A 29 15.76 -17.65 -8.71
CA ASN A 29 14.68 -18.36 -9.38
C ASN A 29 13.40 -17.53 -9.56
N TRP A 30 13.49 -16.20 -9.51
CA TRP A 30 12.34 -15.30 -9.69
C TRP A 30 11.58 -15.54 -11.00
N GLN A 31 12.28 -16.06 -12.01
CA GLN A 31 11.71 -16.36 -13.33
C GLN A 31 10.89 -17.66 -13.36
N ASP A 32 11.05 -18.54 -12.36
CA ASP A 32 10.49 -19.89 -12.37
C ASP A 32 8.96 -19.89 -12.27
N GLY A 33 8.31 -20.67 -13.13
CA GLY A 33 6.85 -20.84 -13.11
C GLY A 33 6.30 -21.43 -11.81
N GLY A 34 7.13 -22.12 -11.02
CA GLY A 34 6.77 -22.62 -9.69
C GLY A 34 6.51 -21.49 -8.67
N TYR A 35 7.24 -20.38 -8.79
CA TYR A 35 7.05 -19.17 -7.99
C TYR A 35 5.82 -18.37 -8.42
N ARG A 36 5.37 -18.54 -9.66
CA ARG A 36 4.13 -17.92 -10.16
C ARG A 36 2.86 -18.63 -9.69
N ARG A 37 2.96 -19.83 -9.12
CA ARG A 37 1.81 -20.60 -8.65
C ARG A 37 1.50 -20.23 -7.20
N HIS A 38 0.25 -19.85 -6.95
CA HIS A 38 -0.19 -19.47 -5.60
C HIS A 38 -0.02 -20.60 -4.55
N LEU A 39 -0.16 -21.87 -4.96
CA LEU A 39 -0.12 -23.04 -4.07
C LEU A 39 0.71 -24.22 -4.61
N THR A 40 1.61 -24.76 -3.79
CA THR A 40 2.33 -26.02 -4.05
C THR A 40 1.43 -27.24 -3.89
N LYS A 41 1.90 -28.43 -4.31
CA LYS A 41 1.14 -29.69 -4.09
C LYS A 41 0.91 -29.97 -2.60
N GLN A 42 1.92 -29.72 -1.77
CA GLN A 42 1.84 -29.94 -0.32
C GLN A 42 0.88 -28.95 0.35
N GLU A 43 0.92 -27.68 -0.06
CA GLU A 43 0.00 -26.66 0.45
C GLU A 43 -1.45 -26.98 0.06
N LYS A 44 -1.69 -27.45 -1.17
CA LYS A 44 -3.02 -27.94 -1.59
C LYS A 44 -3.48 -29.14 -0.76
N ALA A 45 -2.60 -30.08 -0.44
CA ALA A 45 -2.94 -31.22 0.40
C ALA A 45 -3.25 -30.81 1.85
N THR A 46 -2.59 -29.76 2.35
CA THR A 46 -2.88 -29.16 3.66
C THR A 46 -4.27 -28.51 3.65
N LEU A 47 -4.56 -27.67 2.65
CA LEU A 47 -5.86 -27.02 2.48
C LEU A 47 -7.01 -28.02 2.29
N ALA A 48 -6.76 -29.13 1.59
CA ALA A 48 -7.75 -30.19 1.39
C ALA A 48 -8.17 -30.91 2.68
N LYS A 49 -7.37 -30.80 3.75
CA LYS A 49 -7.70 -31.32 5.09
C LYS A 49 -8.50 -30.33 5.93
N GLY A 50 -8.74 -29.11 5.43
CA GLY A 50 -9.36 -28.02 6.18
C GLY A 50 -8.38 -27.13 6.94
N ASP A 51 -7.08 -27.42 6.87
CA ASP A 51 -6.04 -26.62 7.53
C ASP A 51 -5.73 -25.32 6.77
N THR A 52 -5.11 -24.36 7.46
CA THR A 52 -4.61 -23.11 6.86
C THR A 52 -3.15 -23.24 6.45
N VAL A 53 -2.75 -22.51 5.41
CA VAL A 53 -1.35 -22.41 4.98
C VAL A 53 -0.87 -20.98 5.18
N ASP A 54 0.15 -20.79 6.02
CA ASP A 54 0.91 -19.54 6.08
C ASP A 54 2.19 -19.68 5.25
N LYS A 55 2.45 -18.70 4.38
CA LYS A 55 3.63 -18.69 3.52
C LYS A 55 4.11 -17.28 3.21
N ILE A 56 5.37 -17.16 2.81
CA ILE A 56 5.83 -15.96 2.11
C ILE A 56 5.40 -16.10 0.64
N HIS A 57 4.49 -15.22 0.23
CA HIS A 57 4.07 -15.12 -1.16
C HIS A 57 5.04 -14.24 -1.94
N LYS A 58 5.23 -14.62 -3.20
CA LYS A 58 6.11 -13.97 -4.17
C LYS A 58 5.36 -14.05 -5.50
N ALA A 59 4.93 -12.94 -6.08
CA ALA A 59 4.15 -12.98 -7.33
C ALA A 59 4.41 -11.81 -8.26
N TYR A 60 4.03 -12.03 -9.52
CA TYR A 60 3.91 -10.99 -10.52
C TYR A 60 2.46 -10.50 -10.56
N CYS A 61 2.27 -9.19 -10.39
CA CYS A 61 0.98 -8.57 -10.68
C CYS A 61 0.58 -8.86 -12.13
N THR A 62 -0.60 -9.45 -12.34
CA THR A 62 -1.02 -10.10 -13.58
C THR A 62 -1.33 -9.13 -14.72
N VAL A 63 -1.65 -7.87 -14.42
CA VAL A 63 -2.08 -6.91 -15.44
C VAL A 63 -0.91 -6.35 -16.26
N TRP A 64 0.28 -6.23 -15.65
CA TRP A 64 1.44 -5.60 -16.32
C TRP A 64 2.71 -6.46 -16.32
N ARG A 65 2.82 -7.51 -15.47
CA ARG A 65 4.01 -8.37 -15.34
C ARG A 65 5.33 -7.59 -15.19
N THR A 66 5.28 -6.36 -14.69
CA THR A 66 6.44 -5.47 -14.53
C THR A 66 7.02 -5.52 -13.13
N ASN A 67 6.25 -6.01 -12.15
CA ASN A 67 6.55 -5.84 -10.74
C ASN A 67 6.53 -7.19 -10.01
N TYR A 68 7.35 -7.30 -8.97
CA TYR A 68 7.48 -8.43 -8.07
C TYR A 68 6.97 -8.04 -6.68
N ASP A 69 5.85 -8.62 -6.25
CA ASP A 69 5.29 -8.41 -4.92
C ASP A 69 5.72 -9.56 -4.00
N GLU A 70 6.16 -9.24 -2.78
CA GLU A 70 6.54 -10.21 -1.76
C GLU A 70 6.00 -9.84 -0.38
N GLY A 71 5.46 -10.82 0.34
CA GLY A 71 5.08 -10.66 1.74
C GLY A 71 4.32 -11.86 2.31
N PRO A 72 3.97 -11.86 3.61
CA PRO A 72 3.24 -12.93 4.25
C PRO A 72 1.81 -13.06 3.71
N LEU A 73 1.43 -14.28 3.35
CA LEU A 73 0.11 -14.62 2.86
C LEU A 73 -0.43 -15.82 3.61
N ARG A 74 -1.63 -15.67 4.16
CA ARG A 74 -2.40 -16.78 4.69
C ARG A 74 -3.37 -17.27 3.62
N VAL A 75 -3.45 -18.58 3.46
CA VAL A 75 -4.44 -19.22 2.61
C VAL A 75 -5.35 -20.07 3.47
N GLU A 76 -6.65 -19.82 3.34
CA GLU A 76 -7.70 -20.54 4.05
C GLU A 76 -8.57 -21.29 3.05
N PRO A 77 -9.08 -22.48 3.39
CA PRO A 77 -10.05 -23.18 2.56
C PRO A 77 -11.32 -22.32 2.41
N GLY A 78 -11.78 -22.15 1.17
CA GLY A 78 -13.03 -21.47 0.86
C GLY A 78 -14.15 -22.47 0.56
N PRO A 79 -15.40 -22.00 0.37
CA PRO A 79 -16.50 -22.87 -0.05
C PRO A 79 -16.18 -23.57 -1.38
N GLY A 80 -16.42 -24.88 -1.44
CA GLY A 80 -16.12 -25.71 -2.61
C GLY A 80 -14.62 -25.95 -2.82
N LYS A 81 -14.14 -25.83 -4.06
CA LYS A 81 -12.71 -25.95 -4.43
C LYS A 81 -11.98 -24.60 -4.46
N THR A 82 -12.50 -23.60 -3.75
CA THR A 82 -11.93 -22.26 -3.72
C THR A 82 -11.02 -22.07 -2.50
N HIS A 83 -10.15 -21.06 -2.57
CA HIS A 83 -9.27 -20.70 -1.47
C HIS A 83 -9.35 -19.19 -1.26
N THR A 84 -9.30 -18.75 -0.02
CA THR A 84 -9.21 -17.34 0.35
C THR A 84 -7.77 -16.99 0.62
N TYR A 85 -7.26 -15.95 -0.04
CA TYR A 85 -5.90 -15.46 0.11
C TYR A 85 -5.92 -14.15 0.90
N ILE A 86 -5.25 -14.14 2.05
CA ILE A 86 -5.32 -13.05 3.03
C ILE A 86 -3.90 -12.53 3.25
N PRO A 87 -3.50 -11.40 2.62
CA PRO A 87 -2.22 -10.79 2.90
C PRO A 87 -2.21 -10.22 4.32
N TYR A 88 -1.07 -10.34 5.00
CA TYR A 88 -0.83 -9.73 6.31
C TYR A 88 0.64 -9.35 6.48
N GLY A 89 0.93 -8.51 7.48
CA GLY A 89 2.27 -8.03 7.77
C GLY A 89 2.84 -7.14 6.67
N HIS A 90 4.17 -7.08 6.61
CA HIS A 90 4.89 -6.24 5.67
C HIS A 90 4.99 -6.88 4.28
N TRP A 91 4.66 -6.11 3.26
CA TRP A 91 4.76 -6.46 1.86
C TRP A 91 5.61 -5.43 1.14
N ARG A 92 6.35 -5.88 0.15
CA ARG A 92 7.15 -5.02 -0.73
C ARG A 92 6.84 -5.31 -2.18
N ARG A 93 6.89 -4.28 -3.01
CA ARG A 93 6.86 -4.36 -4.46
C ARG A 93 8.18 -3.90 -5.02
N LEU A 94 8.77 -4.72 -5.88
CA LEU A 94 10.02 -4.44 -6.56
C LEU A 94 9.82 -4.36 -8.08
N THR A 95 10.61 -3.56 -8.78
CA THR A 95 10.74 -3.64 -10.24
C THR A 95 11.39 -4.95 -10.67
N LYS A 96 11.42 -5.22 -11.99
CA LYS A 96 12.27 -6.30 -12.56
C LYS A 96 13.76 -6.11 -12.29
N ALA A 97 14.21 -4.88 -12.00
CA ALA A 97 15.59 -4.59 -11.64
C ALA A 97 15.86 -4.75 -10.13
N GLY A 98 14.83 -5.04 -9.32
CA GLY A 98 14.95 -5.15 -7.86
C GLY A 98 14.87 -3.81 -7.13
N GLU A 99 14.43 -2.74 -7.80
CA GLU A 99 14.22 -1.42 -7.18
C GLU A 99 12.90 -1.41 -6.43
N LEU A 100 12.88 -0.80 -5.25
CA LEU A 100 11.68 -0.69 -4.45
C LEU A 100 10.68 0.29 -5.08
N GLN A 101 9.46 -0.19 -5.36
CA GLN A 101 8.35 0.64 -5.85
C GLN A 101 7.27 0.86 -4.82
N SER A 102 7.12 -0.04 -3.85
CA SER A 102 6.14 0.13 -2.78
C SER A 102 6.47 -0.69 -1.55
N ASP A 103 6.17 -0.14 -0.38
CA ASP A 103 6.06 -0.88 0.88
C ASP A 103 4.61 -0.82 1.35
N ALA A 104 4.08 -1.93 1.86
CA ALA A 104 2.73 -1.99 2.39
C ALA A 104 2.67 -2.78 3.69
N TYR A 105 1.80 -2.38 4.62
CA TYR A 105 1.54 -3.14 5.83
C TYR A 105 0.07 -3.55 5.92
N TYR A 106 -0.20 -4.84 5.74
CA TYR A 106 -1.53 -5.41 5.79
C TYR A 106 -1.86 -5.89 7.21
N THR A 107 -2.93 -5.36 7.80
CA THR A 107 -3.49 -5.94 9.03
C THR A 107 -4.51 -7.01 8.67
N LYS A 108 -4.48 -8.14 9.38
CA LYS A 108 -5.42 -9.26 9.18
C LYS A 108 -6.87 -8.76 9.17
N GLY A 109 -7.58 -9.01 8.07
CA GLY A 109 -9.00 -8.68 7.93
C GLY A 109 -9.34 -7.25 7.48
N ARG A 110 -8.35 -6.35 7.30
CA ARG A 110 -8.59 -5.03 6.67
C ARG A 110 -8.07 -5.01 5.24
N ARG A 111 -8.89 -4.45 4.35
CA ARG A 111 -8.62 -4.37 2.90
C ARG A 111 -7.61 -3.27 2.55
N PHE A 112 -7.38 -2.32 3.45
CA PHE A 112 -6.61 -1.12 3.15
C PHE A 112 -5.40 -0.99 4.08
N PRO A 113 -4.24 -1.40 3.59
CA PRO A 113 -2.97 -1.25 4.30
C PRO A 113 -2.52 0.21 4.35
N TYR A 114 -1.54 0.46 5.22
CA TYR A 114 -0.58 1.54 4.99
C TYR A 114 0.22 1.18 3.74
N ILE A 115 0.31 2.05 2.73
CA ILE A 115 1.10 1.86 1.51
C ILE A 115 1.98 3.09 1.30
N ILE A 116 3.26 2.88 1.06
CA ILE A 116 4.18 3.87 0.51
C ILE A 116 4.42 3.47 -0.94
N GLU A 117 4.38 4.43 -1.85
CA GLU A 117 4.81 4.24 -3.24
C GLU A 117 6.00 5.15 -3.54
N TYR A 118 6.90 4.66 -4.40
CA TYR A 118 8.12 5.34 -4.79
C TYR A 118 8.20 5.48 -6.31
N PHE A 119 8.76 6.60 -6.76
CA PHE A 119 9.20 6.77 -8.14
C PHE A 119 10.41 5.88 -8.47
N PRO A 120 10.71 5.64 -9.76
CA PRO A 120 11.87 4.84 -10.16
C PRO A 120 13.21 5.35 -9.63
N ASN A 121 13.32 6.64 -9.32
CA ASN A 121 14.52 7.25 -8.73
C ASN A 121 14.58 7.12 -7.18
N GLY A 122 13.67 6.36 -6.57
CA GLY A 122 13.59 6.13 -5.13
C GLY A 122 12.92 7.24 -4.33
N TRP A 123 12.43 8.30 -4.98
CA TRP A 123 11.70 9.37 -4.31
C TRP A 123 10.31 8.94 -3.89
N LEU A 124 9.81 9.48 -2.77
CA LEU A 124 8.44 9.27 -2.35
C LEU A 124 7.49 9.80 -3.43
N ASP A 125 6.56 8.95 -3.85
CA ASP A 125 5.48 9.32 -4.75
C ASP A 125 4.23 9.67 -3.93
N CYS A 126 3.74 8.69 -3.17
CA CYS A 126 2.63 8.92 -2.27
C CYS A 126 2.63 7.97 -1.07
N ILE A 127 1.91 8.38 -0.02
CA ILE A 127 1.59 7.52 1.13
C ILE A 127 0.07 7.42 1.24
N ASN A 128 -0.43 6.19 1.28
CA ASN A 128 -1.84 5.87 1.45
C ASN A 128 -2.06 5.21 2.81
N TYR A 129 -3.02 5.68 3.59
CA TYR A 129 -3.40 5.04 4.84
C TYR A 129 -4.85 5.36 5.20
N GLN A 130 -5.39 4.65 6.18
CA GLN A 130 -6.75 4.88 6.68
C GLN A 130 -6.76 5.09 8.18
N VAL A 131 -7.61 6.02 8.63
CA VAL A 131 -7.84 6.32 10.04
C VAL A 131 -9.34 6.35 10.33
N PRO A 132 -9.79 5.88 11.50
CA PRO A 132 -11.17 6.07 11.91
C PRO A 132 -11.46 7.56 12.13
N THR A 133 -12.64 8.03 11.72
CA THR A 133 -13.08 9.41 11.92
C THR A 133 -14.61 9.50 12.06
N VAL A 134 -15.12 10.71 12.30
CA VAL A 134 -16.56 11.01 12.30
C VAL A 134 -16.87 11.95 11.13
N LEU A 135 -17.86 11.58 10.32
CA LEU A 135 -18.39 12.40 9.22
C LEU A 135 -19.91 12.50 9.37
N ASP A 136 -20.45 13.71 9.44
CA ASP A 136 -21.90 13.96 9.59
C ASP A 136 -22.55 13.19 10.77
N GLY A 137 -21.79 12.97 11.86
CA GLY A 137 -22.23 12.23 13.05
C GLY A 137 -22.04 10.71 12.97
N ASP A 138 -21.63 10.17 11.82
CA ASP A 138 -21.37 8.75 11.62
C ASP A 138 -19.90 8.38 11.82
N SER A 139 -19.64 7.24 12.46
CA SER A 139 -18.30 6.63 12.47
C SER A 139 -18.00 6.05 11.08
N VAL A 140 -16.94 6.55 10.45
CA VAL A 140 -16.48 6.13 9.13
C VAL A 140 -14.96 5.89 9.13
N MET A 141 -14.44 5.31 8.06
CA MET A 141 -13.00 5.28 7.80
C MET A 141 -12.65 6.39 6.83
N GLU A 142 -11.70 7.25 7.18
CA GLU A 142 -11.09 8.20 6.27
C GLU A 142 -9.84 7.56 5.67
N GLY A 143 -9.81 7.47 4.35
CA GLY A 143 -8.60 7.21 3.60
C GLY A 143 -7.90 8.52 3.23
N ARG A 144 -6.59 8.52 3.36
CA ARG A 144 -5.72 9.65 3.03
C ARG A 144 -4.66 9.18 2.05
N THR A 145 -4.53 9.92 0.95
CA THR A 145 -3.42 9.80 0.00
C THR A 145 -2.63 11.09 0.07
N ILE A 146 -1.44 11.03 0.66
CA ILE A 146 -0.48 12.13 0.71
C ILE A 146 0.37 12.04 -0.55
N GLU A 147 0.30 13.05 -1.42
CA GLU A 147 1.16 13.16 -2.59
C GLU A 147 2.37 14.05 -2.28
N PHE A 148 3.53 13.69 -2.81
CA PHE A 148 4.76 14.47 -2.66
C PHE A 148 5.11 15.25 -3.93
N THR A 149 5.83 16.35 -3.78
CA THR A 149 6.28 17.13 -4.94
C THR A 149 7.42 16.43 -5.67
N LEU A 150 7.45 16.56 -7.01
CA LEU A 150 8.56 16.04 -7.81
C LEU A 150 9.84 16.89 -7.67
N SER A 151 9.74 18.16 -7.30
CA SER A 151 10.93 19.03 -7.16
C SER A 151 11.61 18.90 -5.80
N GLN A 152 10.85 18.60 -4.75
CA GLN A 152 11.31 18.42 -3.37
C GLN A 152 10.55 17.20 -2.79
N PRO A 153 11.08 15.98 -2.91
CA PRO A 153 10.36 14.74 -2.63
C PRO A 153 10.03 14.49 -1.14
N GLN A 154 10.42 15.42 -0.27
CA GLN A 154 10.06 15.46 1.15
C GLN A 154 8.80 16.30 1.40
N ASP A 155 8.45 17.19 0.45
CA ASP A 155 7.38 18.16 0.59
C ASP A 155 6.06 17.57 0.14
N THR A 156 5.04 17.70 0.99
CA THR A 156 3.67 17.35 0.64
C THR A 156 3.13 18.31 -0.41
N ALA A 157 2.75 17.79 -1.58
CA ALA A 157 2.06 18.54 -2.61
C ALA A 157 0.59 18.78 -2.21
N CYS A 158 -0.11 17.72 -1.83
CA CYS A 158 -1.47 17.76 -1.32
C CYS A 158 -1.84 16.46 -0.60
N VAL A 159 -3.02 16.45 0.01
CA VAL A 159 -3.63 15.28 0.62
C VAL A 159 -5.03 15.10 0.05
N TYR A 160 -5.29 13.96 -0.57
CA TYR A 160 -6.63 13.55 -0.98
C TYR A 160 -7.30 12.76 0.15
N HIS A 161 -8.49 13.21 0.54
CA HIS A 161 -9.30 12.63 1.59
C HIS A 161 -10.51 11.96 0.94
N TYR A 162 -10.74 10.69 1.26
CA TYR A 162 -11.93 9.94 0.84
C TYR A 162 -12.51 9.17 2.03
N PHE A 163 -13.81 8.93 2.02
CA PHE A 163 -14.51 8.38 3.20
C PHE A 163 -15.19 7.07 2.84
N ILE A 164 -15.08 6.08 3.72
CA ILE A 164 -15.62 4.73 3.52
C ILE A 164 -16.55 4.36 4.68
N LYS A 165 -17.76 3.92 4.33
CA LYS A 165 -18.72 3.28 5.27
C LYS A 165 -19.15 1.95 4.68
N ASN A 166 -19.22 0.90 5.50
CA ASN A 166 -19.65 -0.44 5.07
C ASN A 166 -18.90 -0.98 3.83
N LYS A 167 -17.58 -0.72 3.75
CA LYS A 167 -16.68 -1.11 2.64
C LYS A 167 -16.98 -0.42 1.30
N VAL A 168 -17.76 0.66 1.30
CA VAL A 168 -18.09 1.47 0.11
C VAL A 168 -17.62 2.90 0.31
N GLU A 169 -17.00 3.49 -0.71
CA GLU A 169 -16.62 4.91 -0.71
C GLU A 169 -17.86 5.81 -0.81
N LEU A 170 -17.93 6.82 0.06
CA LEU A 170 -18.99 7.80 0.14
C LEU A 170 -18.79 8.85 -0.96
N GLN A 171 -19.55 8.71 -2.04
CA GLN A 171 -19.49 9.60 -3.20
C GLN A 171 -19.78 11.06 -2.83
N GLY A 172 -19.03 11.99 -3.42
CA GLY A 172 -19.19 13.44 -3.22
C GLY A 172 -18.74 13.97 -1.86
N LYS A 173 -18.19 13.13 -0.98
CA LYS A 173 -17.64 13.54 0.32
C LYS A 173 -16.12 13.77 0.29
N SER A 174 -15.46 13.24 -0.73
CA SER A 174 -14.02 13.35 -0.90
C SER A 174 -13.58 14.78 -1.21
N PHE A 175 -12.40 15.18 -0.75
CA PHE A 175 -11.84 16.51 -1.01
C PHE A 175 -10.31 16.49 -0.94
N THR A 176 -9.67 17.55 -1.44
CA THR A 176 -8.22 17.72 -1.41
C THR A 176 -7.83 18.88 -0.49
N SER A 177 -6.71 18.74 0.20
CA SER A 177 -6.16 19.76 1.09
C SER A 177 -4.64 19.86 0.99
N PHE A 178 -4.06 20.88 1.62
CA PHE A 178 -2.61 21.05 1.75
C PHE A 178 -2.06 20.51 3.08
N ASP A 179 -2.87 19.85 3.91
CA ASP A 179 -2.41 19.28 5.17
C ASP A 179 -3.12 17.97 5.51
N SER A 180 -2.44 17.12 6.28
CA SER A 180 -2.97 15.81 6.65
C SER A 180 -4.27 15.86 7.48
N LYS A 181 -4.62 17.01 8.06
CA LYS A 181 -5.86 17.20 8.85
C LYS A 181 -7.04 17.67 8.00
N GLY A 182 -6.82 18.04 6.73
CA GLY A 182 -7.86 18.56 5.85
C GLY A 182 -8.31 19.99 6.17
N SER A 183 -7.58 20.73 7.02
CA SER A 183 -7.99 22.05 7.50
C SER A 183 -7.79 23.16 6.46
N ARG A 184 -6.78 23.01 5.59
CA ARG A 184 -6.46 23.93 4.50
C ARG A 184 -6.86 23.29 3.18
N ARG A 185 -8.14 23.43 2.82
CA ARG A 185 -8.65 22.92 1.55
C ARG A 185 -7.95 23.59 0.37
N VAL A 186 -7.76 22.84 -0.70
CA VAL A 186 -7.31 23.44 -1.96
C VAL A 186 -8.39 24.38 -2.51
N PRO A 187 -8.02 25.49 -3.16
CA PRO A 187 -8.98 26.34 -3.85
C PRO A 187 -9.74 25.59 -4.94
N GLU A 188 -10.95 26.06 -5.27
CA GLU A 188 -11.67 25.56 -6.43
C GLU A 188 -10.84 25.77 -7.71
N GLY A 189 -10.85 24.77 -8.60
CA GLY A 189 -10.06 24.78 -9.83
C GLY A 189 -8.56 24.55 -9.63
N TRP A 190 -8.09 24.31 -8.41
CA TRP A 190 -6.70 23.92 -8.18
C TRP A 190 -6.41 22.56 -8.81
N VAL A 191 -5.25 22.46 -9.47
CA VAL A 191 -4.78 21.22 -10.10
C VAL A 191 -3.44 20.85 -9.48
N SER A 192 -3.29 19.58 -9.06
CA SER A 192 -2.03 19.09 -8.52
C SER A 192 -0.90 19.32 -9.50
N PRO A 193 0.26 19.83 -9.05
CA PRO A 193 1.46 19.91 -9.88
C PRO A 193 1.82 18.55 -10.52
N ARG A 194 1.44 17.43 -9.89
CA ARG A 194 1.59 16.08 -10.43
C ARG A 194 0.75 15.81 -11.69
N TYR A 195 -0.43 16.42 -11.80
CA TYR A 195 -1.39 16.23 -12.92
C TYR A 195 -1.39 17.39 -13.91
N ARG A 196 -0.57 18.42 -13.71
CA ARG A 196 -0.22 19.32 -14.80
C ARG A 196 0.55 18.51 -15.84
N LYS A 197 -0.17 17.98 -16.84
CA LYS A 197 0.44 17.50 -18.08
C LYS A 197 1.46 18.55 -18.53
N GLY A 198 2.69 18.12 -18.74
CA GLY A 198 3.76 18.97 -19.24
C GLY A 198 3.32 19.70 -20.52
N ASN A 199 3.63 20.99 -20.52
CA ASN A 199 4.19 21.61 -21.72
C ASN A 199 5.53 20.94 -22.04
#